data_AF-A0A9P5DSF4-F1
#
_entry.id   AF-A0A9P5DSF4-F1
#
_cell.length_a   1.000
_cell.length_b   1.000
_cell.length_c   1.000
_cell.angle_alpha   90.00
_cell.angle_beta   90.00
_cell.angle_gamma   90.00
#
_symmetry.space_group_name_H-M   'P 1'
#
loop_
_entity.id
_entity.type
_entity.pdbx_description
1 polymer ?
#
loop_
_entity_poly.entity_id
_entity_poly.type
_entity_poly.pdbx_seq_one_letter_code
_entity_poly.pdbx_strand_id
1 'polypeptide(L)'
;MATDLRFLGSGPRCGLAEIVVSHEGLTSSIMPGKRNPTLAKVMSQIASQVMGNHTTVSMAGAARGHFELNVAKAVIIYNVLQSIELLFRGSKLLS
;
A
#
# COMPACT_ATOMS: atom_id res chain seq x y z
N MET A 1 4.95 3.46 9.67
CA MET A 1 3.60 3.04 10.12
C MET A 1 3.27 1.60 9.76
N ALA A 2 2.94 1.25 8.50
CA ALA A 2 2.56 -0.14 8.16
C ALA A 2 3.69 -1.17 8.42
N THR A 3 4.94 -0.79 8.16
CA THR A 3 6.12 -1.63 8.44
C THR A 3 6.31 -1.86 9.94
N ASP A 4 6.15 -0.81 10.75
CA ASP A 4 6.29 -0.91 12.21
C ASP A 4 5.22 -1.83 12.79
N LEU A 5 3.97 -1.73 12.31
CA LEU A 5 2.90 -2.63 12.72
C LEU A 5 3.24 -4.11 12.45
N ARG A 6 3.94 -4.39 11.35
CA ARG A 6 4.39 -5.75 11.00
C ARG A 6 5.52 -6.24 11.90
N PHE A 7 6.46 -5.37 12.26
CA PHE A 7 7.59 -5.74 13.13
C PHE A 7 7.16 -5.84 14.59
N LEU A 8 6.49 -4.83 15.12
CA LEU A 8 5.98 -4.82 16.50
C LEU A 8 4.98 -5.95 16.74
N GLY A 9 4.17 -6.29 15.74
CA GLY A 9 3.23 -7.41 15.78
C GLY A 9 3.81 -8.78 15.41
N SER A 10 5.13 -8.88 15.20
CA SER A 10 5.76 -10.16 14.82
C SER A 10 5.82 -11.13 16.01
N GLY A 11 5.52 -12.40 15.78
CA GLY A 11 5.37 -13.41 16.84
C GLY A 11 4.78 -14.72 16.31
N PRO A 12 4.37 -15.66 17.18
CA PRO A 12 4.07 -15.47 18.61
C PRO A 12 5.21 -15.77 19.59
N ARG A 13 6.32 -16.38 19.16
CA ARG A 13 7.44 -16.75 20.06
C ARG A 13 8.81 -16.27 19.61
N CYS A 14 8.99 -16.02 18.31
CA CYS A 14 10.27 -15.69 17.69
C CYS A 14 10.26 -14.30 17.01
N GLY A 15 9.54 -13.33 17.59
CA GLY A 15 9.43 -11.96 17.09
C GLY A 15 9.40 -10.97 18.25
N LEU A 16 9.13 -9.69 17.97
CA LEU A 16 9.09 -8.64 19.01
C LEU A 16 7.87 -8.78 19.93
N ALA A 17 6.71 -9.12 19.35
CA ALA A 17 5.44 -9.32 20.06
C ALA A 17 5.01 -8.17 20.99
N GLU A 18 5.41 -6.93 20.67
CA GLU A 18 5.10 -5.73 21.46
C GLU A 18 3.65 -5.29 21.34
N ILE A 19 3.02 -5.55 20.18
CA ILE A 19 1.59 -5.27 19.96
C ILE A 19 0.86 -6.52 19.49
N VAL A 20 -0.40 -6.64 19.89
CA VAL A 20 -1.26 -7.73 19.44
C VAL A 20 -2.07 -7.27 18.24
N VAL A 21 -1.79 -7.83 17.07
CA VAL A 21 -2.56 -7.56 15.84
C VAL A 21 -3.90 -8.28 15.89
N SER A 22 -4.96 -7.65 15.37
CA SER A 22 -6.29 -8.24 15.26
C SER A 22 -6.26 -9.51 14.41
N HIS A 23 -7.15 -10.46 14.73
CA HIS A 23 -7.22 -11.71 14.00
C HIS A 23 -8.17 -11.55 12.80
N GLU A 24 -7.61 -11.41 11.61
CA GLU A 24 -8.38 -11.26 10.37
C GLU A 24 -8.99 -12.58 9.85
N GLY A 25 -8.93 -13.68 10.62
CA GLY A 25 -9.47 -15.01 10.23
C GLY A 25 -8.69 -15.74 9.12
N LEU A 26 -7.82 -15.04 8.40
CA LEU A 26 -7.03 -15.52 7.25
C LEU A 26 -5.73 -16.22 7.68
N THR A 27 -5.83 -17.10 8.68
CA THR A 27 -4.67 -17.83 9.21
C THR A 27 -4.82 -19.32 8.95
N SER A 28 -3.71 -20.02 8.72
CA SER A 28 -3.73 -21.47 8.54
C SER A 28 -4.35 -22.15 9.77
N SER A 29 -5.31 -23.05 9.54
CA SER A 29 -5.98 -23.84 10.57
C SER A 29 -5.03 -24.69 11.41
N ILE A 30 -3.85 -25.04 10.88
CA ILE A 30 -2.83 -25.87 11.56
C ILE A 30 -1.94 -25.11 12.56
N MET A 31 -1.86 -23.77 12.48
CA MET A 31 -0.95 -22.96 13.32
C MET A 31 -1.73 -22.11 14.32
N PRO A 32 -2.01 -22.63 15.53
CA PRO A 32 -2.73 -21.89 16.56
C PRO A 32 -1.92 -20.67 17.00
N GLY A 33 -2.60 -19.51 17.13
CA GLY A 33 -1.98 -18.27 17.57
C GLY A 33 -1.16 -17.53 16.52
N LYS A 34 -0.95 -18.09 15.31
CA LYS A 34 -0.38 -17.33 14.20
C LYS A 34 -1.38 -16.24 13.80
N ARG A 35 -0.90 -15.00 13.67
CA ARG A 35 -1.69 -13.87 13.17
C ARG A 35 -0.86 -13.17 12.12
N ASN A 36 -1.41 -13.04 10.92
CA ASN A 36 -0.75 -12.33 9.84
C ASN A 36 -1.26 -10.88 9.84
N PRO A 37 -0.37 -9.87 9.83
CA PRO A 37 -0.78 -8.47 9.68
C PRO A 37 -1.12 -8.19 8.20
N THR A 38 -2.23 -8.74 7.71
CA THR A 38 -2.63 -8.69 6.30
C THR A 38 -3.00 -7.28 5.86
N LEU A 39 -3.72 -6.52 6.68
CA LEU A 39 -3.97 -5.09 6.44
C LEU A 39 -2.68 -4.30 6.21
N ALA A 40 -1.67 -4.49 7.06
CA ALA A 40 -0.38 -3.82 6.91
C ALA A 40 0.37 -4.23 5.63
N LYS A 41 0.23 -5.50 5.20
CA LYS A 41 0.79 -5.97 3.92
C LYS A 41 0.11 -5.28 2.73
N VAL A 42 -1.21 -5.15 2.76
CA VAL A 42 -1.98 -4.44 1.72
C VAL A 42 -1.54 -2.98 1.64
N MET A 43 -1.38 -2.31 2.78
CA MET A 43 -0.88 -0.92 2.80
C MET A 43 0.52 -0.78 2.21
N SER A 44 1.44 -1.72 2.47
CA SER A 44 2.75 -1.72 1.83
C SER A 44 2.65 -1.87 0.30
N GLN A 45 1.74 -2.71 -0.20
CA GLN A 45 1.52 -2.88 -1.65
C GLN A 45 0.93 -1.62 -2.29
N ILE A 46 -0.06 -1.00 -1.64
CA ILE A 46 -0.64 0.28 -2.07
C ILE A 46 0.45 1.36 -2.14
N ALA A 47 1.30 1.48 -1.12
CA ALA A 47 2.39 2.45 -1.12
C ALA A 47 3.36 2.25 -2.30
N SER A 48 3.76 0.99 -2.56
CA SER A 48 4.60 0.67 -3.73
C SER A 48 3.93 1.04 -5.05
N GLN A 49 2.63 0.76 -5.21
CA GLN A 49 1.89 1.12 -6.42
C GLN A 49 1.82 2.64 -6.61
N VAL A 50 1.57 3.40 -5.54
CA VAL A 50 1.51 4.87 -5.58
C VAL A 50 2.88 5.46 -5.96
N MET A 51 3.99 4.89 -5.49
CA MET A 51 5.33 5.31 -5.92
C MET A 51 5.59 5.05 -7.41
N GLY A 52 5.14 3.90 -7.93
CA GLY A 52 5.20 3.60 -9.37
C GLY A 52 4.36 4.56 -10.21
N ASN A 53 3.15 4.86 -9.74
CA ASN A 53 2.23 5.82 -10.37
C ASN A 53 2.85 7.22 -10.38
N HIS A 54 3.47 7.66 -9.29
CA HIS A 54 4.19 8.93 -9.22
C HIS A 54 5.31 9.02 -10.26
N THR A 55 6.11 7.96 -10.39
CA THR A 55 7.19 7.91 -11.41
C THR A 55 6.62 8.06 -12.82
N THR A 56 5.50 7.38 -13.11
CA THR A 56 4.83 7.48 -14.42
C THR A 56 4.29 8.88 -14.68
N VAL A 57 3.69 9.53 -13.68
CA VAL A 57 3.20 10.92 -13.76
C VAL A 57 4.36 11.88 -14.00
N SER A 58 5.46 11.75 -13.26
CA SER A 58 6.65 12.60 -13.41
C SER A 58 7.27 12.47 -14.79
N MET A 59 7.41 11.25 -15.31
CA MET A 59 7.90 11.03 -16.68
C MET A 59 6.92 11.58 -17.73
N ALA A 60 5.62 11.36 -17.58
CA ALA A 60 4.61 11.87 -18.50
C ALA A 60 4.53 13.42 -18.51
N GLY A 61 4.72 14.04 -17.35
CA GLY A 61 4.78 15.49 -17.19
C GLY A 61 6.02 16.10 -17.85
N ALA A 62 7.20 15.54 -17.57
CA ALA A 62 8.47 16.07 -18.05
C ALA A 62 8.77 15.77 -19.53
N ALA A 63 8.45 14.56 -20.01
CA ALA A 63 8.95 14.08 -21.29
C ALA A 63 7.99 14.26 -22.49
N ARG A 64 6.74 14.70 -22.25
CA ARG A 64 5.69 14.69 -23.28
C ARG A 64 4.98 16.03 -23.50
N GLY A 65 5.57 17.11 -23.00
CA GLY A 65 5.19 18.48 -23.39
C GLY A 65 5.97 18.89 -24.63
N HIS A 66 5.31 18.94 -25.79
CA HIS A 66 5.88 19.53 -26.99
C HIS A 66 5.16 20.85 -27.25
N PHE A 67 5.91 21.96 -27.24
CA PHE A 67 5.39 23.31 -27.42
C PHE A 67 4.27 23.64 -26.40
N GLU A 68 3.07 23.95 -26.87
CA GLU A 68 1.97 24.48 -26.06
C GLU A 68 1.16 23.40 -25.32
N LEU A 69 1.34 22.12 -25.64
CA LEU A 69 0.47 21.06 -25.13
C LEU A 69 1.23 19.80 -24.70
N ASN A 70 0.87 19.30 -23.52
CA ASN A 70 1.22 17.96 -23.09
C ASN A 70 0.13 16.97 -23.57
N VAL A 71 0.52 15.98 -24.38
CA VAL A 71 -0.41 14.96 -24.93
C VAL A 71 -0.65 13.78 -23.99
N ALA A 72 0.12 13.68 -22.91
CA ALA A 72 0.05 12.59 -21.93
C ALA A 72 -0.96 12.85 -20.79
N LYS A 73 -1.86 13.83 -20.94
CA LYS A 73 -2.87 14.18 -19.93
C LYS A 73 -3.70 12.98 -19.45
N ALA A 74 -4.06 12.07 -20.35
CA ALA A 74 -4.84 10.87 -20.02
C ALA A 74 -4.11 9.94 -19.06
N VAL A 75 -2.81 9.67 -19.28
CA VAL A 75 -2.03 8.81 -18.38
C VAL A 75 -1.75 9.50 -17.05
N ILE A 76 -1.57 10.83 -17.05
CA ILE A 76 -1.39 11.60 -15.82
C ILE A 76 -2.65 11.49 -14.94
N ILE A 77 -3.83 11.82 -15.48
CA ILE A 77 -5.05 11.83 -14.68
C ILE A 77 -5.45 10.42 -14.19
N TYR A 78 -5.25 9.39 -15.03
CA TYR A 78 -5.53 8.01 -14.64
C TYR A 78 -4.70 7.58 -13.42
N ASN A 79 -3.39 7.79 -13.46
CA ASN A 79 -2.51 7.40 -12.36
C ASN A 79 -2.76 8.19 -11.07
N VAL A 80 -3.13 9.47 -11.19
CA VAL A 80 -3.52 10.30 -10.05
C VAL A 80 -4.81 9.77 -9.40
N LEU A 81 -5.86 9.54 -10.19
CA LEU A 81 -7.14 9.04 -9.68
C LEU A 81 -7.00 7.63 -9.09
N GLN A 82 -6.27 6.73 -9.74
CA GLN A 82 -6.00 5.40 -9.21
C GLN A 82 -5.27 5.46 -7.86
N SER A 83 -4.29 6.35 -7.73
CA SER A 83 -3.55 6.53 -6.47
C SER A 83 -4.46 7.02 -5.35
N ILE A 84 -5.35 7.98 -5.64
CA ILE A 84 -6.34 8.49 -4.68
C ILE A 84 -7.29 7.37 -4.24
N GLU A 85 -7.82 6.59 -5.19
CA GLU A 85 -8.75 5.50 -4.88
C GLU A 85 -8.09 4.42 -4.01
N LEU A 86 -6.87 4.00 -4.35
CA LEU A 86 -6.14 3.00 -3.57
C LEU A 86 -5.85 3.47 -2.15
N LEU A 87 -5.39 4.72 -1.99
CA LEU A 87 -5.14 5.31 -0.66
C LEU A 87 -6.42 5.45 0.16
N PHE A 88 -7.52 5.88 -0.47
CA PHE A 88 -8.82 6.00 0.19
C PHE A 88 -9.34 4.64 0.67
N ARG A 89 -9.33 3.62 -0.21
CA ARG A 89 -9.73 2.26 0.14
C ARG A 89 -8.84 1.67 1.23
N GLY A 90 -7.53 1.86 1.14
CA GLY A 90 -6.56 1.44 2.15
C GLY A 90 -6.80 2.09 3.50
N SER A 91 -7.05 3.40 3.54
CA SER A 91 -7.35 4.13 4.78
C SER A 91 -8.64 3.65 5.44
N LYS A 92 -9.69 3.36 4.65
CA LYS A 92 -10.97 2.86 5.18
C LYS A 92 -10.88 1.43 5.72
N LEU A 93 -9.94 0.63 5.22
CA LEU A 93 -9.67 -0.71 5.75
C LEU A 93 -8.93 -0.67 7.10
N LEU A 94 -8.24 0.44 7.40
CA LEU A 94 -7.43 0.59 8.61
C LEU A 94 -8.16 1.29 9.77
N SER A 95 -9.26 2.00 9.48
CA SER A 95 -10.15 2.66 10.44
C SER A 95 -11.14 1.69 11.04
#